data_AF-A0A3S3M853-F1
#
_entry.id   AF-A0A3S3M853-F1
#
_cell.length_a   1.000
_cell.length_b   1.000
_cell.length_c   1.000
_cell.angle_alpha   90.00
_cell.angle_beta   90.00
_cell.angle_gamma   90.00
#
_symmetry.space_group_name_H-M   'P 1'
#
loop_
_entity.id
_entity.type
_entity.pdbx_description
1 polymer ?
#
loop_
_entity_poly.entity_id
_entity_poly.type
_entity_poly.pdbx_seq_one_letter_code
_entity_poly.pdbx_strand_id
1 'polypeptide(L)'
;METDFGRERATQARVGDEGRGKYNSDSNYRFLYDKISDFLAESLKINIWFLDWGHIWKISERAAQWCPSLDSLLDYSTLLCESIAKRVFPRESDPLLCPDG
;
A
#
# COMPACT_ATOMS: atom_id res chain seq x y z
N MET A 1 -15.48 21.42 -16.12
CA MET A 1 -14.39 21.06 -15.18
C MET A 1 -14.87 20.03 -14.15
N GLU A 2 -16.05 20.20 -13.54
CA GLU A 2 -16.65 19.22 -12.60
C GLU A 2 -16.93 17.82 -13.19
N THR A 3 -17.25 17.75 -14.49
CA THR A 3 -17.60 16.50 -15.18
C THR A 3 -16.43 15.55 -15.41
N ASP A 4 -15.20 16.06 -15.47
CA ASP A 4 -14.00 15.26 -15.76
C ASP A 4 -13.51 14.53 -14.51
N PHE A 5 -13.48 15.26 -13.38
CA PHE A 5 -13.12 14.69 -12.08
C PHE A 5 -14.11 13.61 -11.62
N GLY A 6 -15.41 13.80 -11.88
CA GLY A 6 -16.42 12.79 -11.59
C GLY A 6 -16.25 11.51 -12.42
N ARG A 7 -15.85 11.63 -13.70
CA ARG A 7 -15.55 10.49 -14.58
C ARG A 7 -14.30 9.75 -14.15
N GLU A 8 -13.27 10.46 -13.72
CA GLU A 8 -12.02 9.88 -13.22
C GLU A 8 -12.28 9.03 -11.97
N ARG A 9 -12.99 9.57 -10.97
CA ARG A 9 -13.36 8.81 -9.76
C ARG A 9 -14.17 7.55 -10.04
N ALA A 10 -15.14 7.63 -10.95
CA ALA A 10 -15.91 6.46 -11.36
C ALA A 10 -15.02 5.39 -12.02
N THR A 11 -14.03 5.83 -12.80
CA THR A 11 -13.06 4.94 -13.44
C THR A 11 -12.17 4.26 -12.40
N GLN A 12 -11.68 5.01 -11.41
CA GLN A 12 -10.87 4.51 -10.29
C GLN A 12 -11.63 3.45 -9.47
N ALA A 13 -12.89 3.72 -9.11
CA ALA A 13 -13.71 2.76 -8.38
C ALA A 13 -13.88 1.45 -9.16
N ARG A 14 -14.21 1.54 -10.45
CA ARG A 14 -14.40 0.36 -11.32
C ARG A 14 -13.16 -0.52 -11.41
N VAL A 15 -11.98 0.07 -11.62
CA VAL A 15 -10.74 -0.72 -11.72
C VAL A 15 -10.32 -1.31 -10.38
N GLY A 16 -10.63 -0.66 -9.26
CA GLY A 16 -10.41 -1.21 -7.93
C GLY A 16 -11.31 -2.42 -7.63
N ASP A 17 -12.58 -2.35 -8.03
CA ASP A 17 -13.50 -3.48 -7.93
C ASP A 17 -12.99 -4.70 -8.73
N GLU A 18 -12.49 -4.45 -9.96
CA GLU A 18 -11.89 -5.48 -10.81
C GLU A 18 -10.63 -6.10 -10.17
N GLY A 19 -9.75 -5.27 -9.60
CA GLY A 19 -8.56 -5.71 -8.88
C GLY A 19 -8.89 -6.63 -7.71
N ARG A 20 -9.87 -6.25 -6.88
CA ARG A 20 -10.37 -7.09 -5.77
C ARG A 20 -10.99 -8.39 -6.29
N GLY A 21 -11.72 -8.32 -7.40
CA GLY A 21 -12.23 -9.50 -8.08
C GLY A 21 -11.12 -10.50 -8.41
N LYS A 22 -10.06 -10.02 -9.08
CA LYS A 22 -8.87 -10.83 -9.42
C LYS A 22 -8.19 -11.42 -8.19
N TYR A 23 -8.00 -10.63 -7.13
CA TYR A 23 -7.43 -11.10 -5.86
C TYR A 23 -8.24 -12.24 -5.23
N ASN A 24 -9.57 -12.17 -5.31
CA ASN A 24 -10.43 -13.19 -4.74
C ASN A 24 -10.53 -14.45 -5.61
N SER A 25 -10.51 -14.31 -6.94
CA SER A 25 -10.74 -15.41 -7.88
C SER A 25 -9.48 -16.14 -8.34
N ASP A 26 -8.32 -15.47 -8.40
CA ASP A 26 -7.06 -16.03 -8.92
C ASP A 26 -6.03 -16.21 -7.79
N SER A 27 -5.75 -17.48 -7.48
CA SER A 27 -4.81 -17.85 -6.42
C SER A 27 -3.36 -17.48 -6.72
N ASN A 28 -2.95 -17.49 -8.00
CA ASN A 28 -1.59 -17.14 -8.39
C ASN A 28 -1.39 -15.62 -8.29
N TYR A 29 -2.38 -14.86 -8.74
CA TYR A 29 -2.39 -13.40 -8.57
C TYR A 29 -2.34 -13.03 -7.09
N ARG A 30 -3.20 -13.65 -6.26
CA ARG A 30 -3.20 -13.43 -4.80
C ARG A 30 -1.84 -13.74 -4.17
N PHE A 31 -1.24 -14.88 -4.50
CA PHE A 31 0.07 -15.25 -3.98
C PHE A 31 1.15 -14.21 -4.33
N LEU A 32 1.22 -13.80 -5.60
CA LEU A 32 2.17 -12.78 -6.04
C LEU A 32 1.92 -11.45 -5.32
N TYR A 33 0.67 -11.03 -5.24
CA TYR A 33 0.25 -9.81 -4.58
C TYR A 33 0.66 -9.76 -3.11
N ASP A 34 0.38 -10.85 -2.37
CA ASP A 34 0.74 -10.95 -0.95
C ASP A 34 2.26 -10.90 -0.77
N LYS A 35 3.04 -11.61 -1.61
CA LYS A 35 4.50 -11.58 -1.54
C LYS A 35 5.11 -10.21 -1.83
N ILE A 36 4.57 -9.50 -2.82
CA ILE A 36 5.01 -8.13 -3.12
C ILE A 36 4.65 -7.19 -1.96
N SER A 37 3.42 -7.32 -1.43
CA SER A 37 2.95 -6.51 -0.30
C SER A 37 3.82 -6.71 0.94
N ASP A 38 4.15 -7.97 1.28
CA ASP A 38 5.02 -8.32 2.40
C ASP A 38 6.43 -7.74 2.21
N PHE A 39 7.03 -7.96 1.03
CA PHE A 39 8.37 -7.46 0.72
C PHE A 39 8.48 -5.94 0.84
N LEU A 40 7.51 -5.21 0.28
CA LEU A 40 7.49 -3.75 0.35
C LEU A 40 7.22 -3.25 1.77
N ALA A 41 6.33 -3.89 2.51
CA ALA A 41 6.04 -3.53 3.90
C ALA A 41 7.27 -3.70 4.81
N GLU A 42 7.97 -4.84 4.74
CA GLU A 42 9.20 -5.05 5.51
C GLU A 42 10.31 -4.08 5.11
N SER A 43 10.44 -3.82 3.81
CA SER A 43 11.39 -2.84 3.32
C SER A 43 11.07 -1.43 3.85
N LEU A 44 9.79 -1.03 3.89
CA LEU A 44 9.37 0.26 4.45
C LEU A 44 9.59 0.35 5.97
N LYS A 45 9.34 -0.72 6.74
CA LYS A 45 9.64 -0.75 8.18
C LYS A 45 11.11 -0.48 8.45
N ILE A 46 12.00 -1.06 7.66
CA ILE A 46 13.45 -0.79 7.76
C ILE A 46 13.75 0.68 7.43
N ASN A 47 13.05 1.27 6.46
CA ASN A 47 13.20 2.69 6.12
C ASN A 47 12.76 3.60 7.28
N ILE A 48 11.62 3.30 7.91
CA ILE A 48 11.11 4.00 9.11
C ILE A 48 12.12 3.87 10.26
N TRP A 49 12.66 2.68 10.47
CA TRP A 49 13.70 2.48 11.48
C TRP A 49 14.94 3.35 11.19
N PHE A 50 15.42 3.43 9.94
CA PHE A 50 16.53 4.33 9.61
C PHE A 50 16.20 5.82 9.80
N LEU A 51 14.94 6.23 9.55
CA LEU A 51 14.45 7.58 9.82
C LEU A 51 14.57 7.91 11.31
N ASP A 52 14.09 7.03 12.19
CA ASP A 52 14.10 7.23 13.63
C ASP A 52 15.53 7.37 14.19
N TRP A 53 16.50 6.70 13.57
CA TRP A 53 17.92 6.77 13.94
C TRP A 53 18.67 7.93 13.27
N GLY A 54 17.99 8.82 12.55
CA GLY A 54 18.59 9.98 11.87
C GLY A 54 19.47 9.59 10.66
N HIS A 55 19.39 8.35 10.19
CA HIS A 55 20.16 7.84 9.07
C HIS A 55 19.45 8.09 7.72
N ILE A 56 19.16 9.37 7.45
CA ILE A 56 18.35 9.79 6.29
C ILE A 56 18.89 9.32 4.93
N TRP A 57 20.21 9.21 4.81
CA TRP A 57 20.88 8.79 3.58
C TRP A 57 20.67 7.31 3.24
N LYS A 58 20.24 6.49 4.20
CA LYS A 58 19.95 5.05 3.99
C LYS A 58 18.52 4.76 3.56
N ILE A 59 17.62 5.76 3.60
CA ILE A 59 16.20 5.63 3.22
C ILE A 59 16.06 5.58 1.69
N SER A 60 16.88 6.33 0.99
CA SER A 60 16.76 6.49 -0.46
C SER A 60 17.14 5.24 -1.27
N GLU A 61 17.70 4.20 -0.65
CA GLU A 61 18.34 3.12 -1.42
C GLU A 61 17.45 1.96 -1.85
N ARG A 62 16.22 1.71 -1.33
CA ARG A 62 15.49 0.53 -1.84
C ARG A 62 14.02 0.21 -1.56
N ALA A 63 13.24 0.96 -0.78
CA ALA A 63 11.83 0.57 -0.54
C ALA A 63 10.82 1.60 -1.05
N ALA A 64 10.98 2.84 -0.58
CA ALA A 64 10.11 3.95 -0.96
C ALA A 64 10.13 4.21 -2.48
N GLN A 65 11.28 3.97 -3.12
CA GLN A 65 11.42 4.10 -4.58
C GLN A 65 10.58 3.08 -5.38
N TRP A 66 10.33 1.90 -4.82
CA TRP A 66 9.62 0.81 -5.51
C TRP A 66 8.16 0.70 -5.08
N CYS A 67 7.74 1.49 -4.09
CA CYS A 67 6.34 1.62 -3.77
C CYS A 67 5.62 2.32 -4.93
N PRO A 68 4.43 1.84 -5.33
CA PRO A 68 3.62 2.58 -6.28
C PRO A 68 3.30 3.96 -5.70
N SER A 69 3.24 4.98 -6.56
CA SER A 69 2.75 6.29 -6.13
C SER A 69 1.30 6.15 -5.66
N LEU A 70 0.98 6.80 -4.55
CA LEU A 70 -0.39 6.94 -4.07
C LEU A 70 -1.27 7.52 -5.17
N ASP A 71 -2.49 7.01 -5.27
CA ASP A 71 -3.49 7.46 -6.25
C ASP A 71 -3.02 7.31 -7.72
N SER A 72 -2.01 6.46 -7.96
CA SER A 72 -1.67 6.06 -9.33
C SER A 72 -2.72 5.09 -9.88
N LEU A 73 -2.85 5.01 -11.21
CA LEU A 73 -3.67 3.98 -11.87
C LEU A 73 -3.31 2.56 -11.40
N LEU A 74 -2.04 2.32 -11.08
CA LEU A 74 -1.58 1.04 -10.53
C LEU A 74 -2.13 0.82 -9.11
N ASP A 75 -2.09 1.83 -8.26
CA ASP A 75 -2.64 1.73 -6.90
C ASP A 75 -4.17 1.54 -6.93
N TYR A 76 -4.90 2.31 -7.76
CA TYR A 76 -6.35 2.12 -7.87
C TYR A 76 -6.75 0.75 -8.41
N SER A 77 -5.95 0.16 -9.30
CA SER A 77 -6.27 -1.16 -9.89
C SER A 77 -5.84 -2.35 -9.05
N THR A 78 -4.97 -2.15 -8.04
CA THR A 78 -4.42 -3.25 -7.23
C THR A 78 -4.65 -3.07 -5.73
N LEU A 79 -4.92 -1.85 -5.27
CA LEU A 79 -4.98 -1.44 -3.86
C LEU A 79 -3.70 -1.79 -3.10
N LEU A 80 -2.56 -1.80 -3.79
CA LEU A 80 -1.28 -2.22 -3.22
C LEU A 80 -0.83 -1.29 -2.09
N CYS A 81 -1.06 0.04 -2.19
CA CYS A 81 -0.76 0.97 -1.10
C CYS A 81 -1.59 0.67 0.15
N GLU A 82 -2.88 0.33 -0.01
CA GLU A 82 -3.74 -0.06 1.13
C GLU A 82 -3.20 -1.31 1.83
N SER A 83 -2.83 -2.33 1.04
CA SER A 83 -2.29 -3.59 1.52
C SER A 83 -0.94 -3.43 2.25
N ILE A 84 -0.07 -2.56 1.73
CA ILE A 84 1.20 -2.20 2.39
C ILE A 84 0.94 -1.42 3.67
N ALA A 85 0.08 -0.40 3.64
CA ALA A 85 -0.22 0.44 4.79
C ALA A 85 -0.74 -0.38 5.98
N LYS A 86 -1.65 -1.34 5.73
CA LYS A 86 -2.17 -2.26 6.75
C LYS A 86 -1.09 -3.14 7.39
N ARG A 87 -0.01 -3.47 6.67
CA ARG A 87 1.10 -4.29 7.18
C ARG A 87 2.16 -3.49 7.91
N VAL A 88 2.38 -2.23 7.48
CA VAL A 88 3.32 -1.31 8.13
C VAL A 88 2.70 -0.72 9.40
N PHE A 89 1.40 -0.41 9.37
CA PHE A 89 0.64 0.15 10.49
C PHE A 89 -0.59 -0.73 10.79
N PRO A 90 -0.40 -1.90 11.44
CA PRO A 90 -1.51 -2.74 11.87
C PRO A 90 -2.43 -1.95 12.81
N ARG A 91 -3.76 -2.17 12.70
CA ARG A 91 -4.74 -1.45 13.55
C ARG A 91 -4.54 -1.76 15.03
N GLU A 92 -4.05 -2.94 15.34
CA GLU A 92 -3.74 -3.40 16.69
C GLU A 92 -2.57 -2.63 17.30
N SER A 93 -1.76 -1.96 16.49
CA SER A 93 -0.67 -1.08 16.93
C SER A 93 -1.14 0.34 17.25
N ASP A 94 -2.43 0.66 17.07
CA ASP A 94 -3.00 1.96 17.44
C ASP A 94 -3.07 2.08 18.97
N PRO A 95 -2.34 3.01 19.61
CA PRO A 95 -2.39 3.23 21.06
C PRO A 95 -3.78 3.62 21.57
N LEU A 96 -4.68 4.08 20.69
CA LEU A 96 -6.07 4.40 21.04
C LEU A 96 -6.98 3.16 21.05
N LEU A 97 -6.52 2.03 20.50
CA LEU A 97 -7.23 0.75 20.47
C LEU A 97 -6.62 -0.30 21.43
N CYS A 98 -5.42 -0.07 21.96
CA CYS A 98 -4.80 -0.86 23.03
C CYS A 98 -4.77 -0.04 24.35
N PRO A 99 -5.73 -0.23 25.28
CA PRO A 99 -5.80 0.54 26.53
C PRO A 99 -4.70 0.21 27.55
N ASP A 100 -3.92 -0.85 27.31
CA ASP A 100 -2.89 -1.33 28.23
C ASP A 100 -1.53 -1.34 27.51
N GLY A 101 -0.74 -0.29 27.73
CA GLY A 101 0.69 -0.28 27.41
C GLY A 101 1.50 -1.12 28.40
#